data_AF-O22983-F1
#
_entry.id   AF-O22983-F1
#
_cell.length_a   1.000
_cell.length_b   1.000
_cell.length_c   1.000
_cell.angle_alpha   90.00
_cell.angle_beta   90.00
_cell.angle_gamma   90.00
#
_symmetry.space_group_name_H-M   'P 1'
#
loop_
_entity.id
_entity.type
_entity.pdbx_description
1 polymer ?
#
loop_
_entity_poly.entity_id
_entity_poly.type
_entity_poly.pdbx_seq_one_letter_code
_entity_poly.pdbx_strand_id
1 'polypeptide(L)' 'MRVAETAVLGSDPANGGAYLAGMATAQDKAVDLKSRGYHMILGATDVPLFKKAVVDDVKSFKLGSS' A
#
# COMPACT_ATOMS: atom_id res chain seq x y z
N MET A 1 -10.35 10.90 10.58
CA MET A 1 -9.19 10.17 11.14
C MET A 1 -9.72 9.17 12.16
N ARG A 2 -9.24 7.92 12.11
CA ARG A 2 -9.62 6.91 13.11
C ARG A 2 -8.94 7.22 14.45
N VAL A 3 -9.51 6.83 15.58
CA VAL A 3 -8.97 7.12 16.94
C VAL A 3 -7.49 6.69 17.07
N ALA A 4 -7.15 5.50 16.54
CA ALA A 4 -5.77 5.02 16.55
C ALA A 4 -4.81 5.87 15.70
N GLU A 5 -5.25 6.38 14.54
CA GLU A 5 -4.42 7.25 13.71
C GLU A 5 -4.09 8.55 14.45
N THR A 6 -5.10 9.17 15.07
CA THR A 6 -4.90 10.38 15.87
C THR A 6 -3.98 10.16 17.06
N ALA A 7 -4.10 9.01 17.75
CA ALA A 7 -3.24 8.68 18.89
C ALA A 7 -1.77 8.54 18.48
N VAL A 8 -1.49 7.91 17.33
CA VAL A 8 -0.13 7.78 16.82
C VAL A 8 0.44 9.13 16.39
N LEU A 9 -0.34 9.96 15.69
CA LEU A 9 0.09 11.31 15.29
C LEU A 9 0.33 12.26 16.47
N GLY A 10 -0.35 12.03 17.59
CA GLY A 10 -0.12 12.76 18.85
C GLY A 10 1.03 12.20 19.69
N SER A 11 1.58 11.04 19.33
CA SER A 11 2.74 10.45 20.02
C SER A 11 4.04 10.94 19.41
N ASP A 12 5.10 11.01 20.22
CA ASP A 12 6.45 11.31 19.71
C ASP A 12 7.21 10.01 19.44
N PRO A 13 7.54 9.69 18.18
CA PRO A 13 8.31 8.50 17.84
C PRO A 13 9.69 8.43 18.51
N ALA A 14 10.30 9.57 18.86
CA ALA A 14 11.59 9.60 19.57
C ALA A 14 11.45 9.17 21.03
N ASN A 15 10.26 9.29 21.61
CA ASN A 15 9.95 8.96 23.01
C ASN A 15 9.07 7.69 23.12
N GLY A 16 9.18 6.77 22.14
CA GLY A 16 8.48 5.48 22.16
C GLY A 16 7.12 5.46 21.43
N GLY A 17 6.77 6.54 20.72
CA GLY A 17 5.63 6.58 19.82
C GLY A 17 5.81 5.68 18.59
N ALA A 18 4.71 5.44 17.87
CA ALA A 18 4.73 4.63 16.66
C ALA A 18 4.78 5.51 15.40
N TYR A 19 5.18 4.92 14.28
CA TYR A 19 5.00 5.52 12.97
C TYR A 19 3.77 4.93 12.28
N LEU A 20 3.00 5.76 11.60
CA LEU A 20 1.91 5.28 10.75
C LEU A 20 2.47 4.61 9.49
N ALA A 21 2.04 3.36 9.27
CA ALA A 21 2.30 2.59 8.07
C ALA A 21 0.98 2.07 7.48
N GLY A 22 0.87 2.05 6.15
CA GLY A 22 -0.36 1.66 5.46
C GLY A 22 -0.12 1.22 4.02
N MET A 23 -1.10 0.57 3.42
CA MET A 23 -1.04 0.14 2.02
C MET A 23 -1.97 1.02 1.18
N ALA A 24 -1.43 1.57 0.09
CA ALA A 24 -2.22 2.31 -0.87
C ALA A 24 -3.20 1.37 -1.58
N THR A 25 -4.46 1.81 -1.68
CA THR A 25 -5.52 1.08 -2.40
C THR A 25 -6.13 1.98 -3.47
N ALA A 26 -7.05 1.45 -4.26
CA ALA A 26 -7.79 2.26 -5.24
C ALA A 26 -8.67 3.32 -4.55
N GLN A 27 -9.15 3.03 -3.33
CA GLN A 27 -10.04 3.88 -2.54
C GLN A 27 -9.29 4.83 -1.61
N ASP A 28 -8.05 4.50 -1.22
CA ASP A 28 -7.22 5.28 -0.29
C ASP A 28 -5.82 5.41 -0.90
N LYS A 29 -5.61 6.52 -1.62
CA LYS A 29 -4.43 6.69 -2.48
C LYS A 29 -3.20 7.00 -1.63
N ALA A 30 -2.02 6.72 -2.18
CA ALA A 30 -0.75 7.05 -1.53
C ALA A 30 -0.63 8.54 -1.15
N VAL A 31 -1.17 9.44 -1.98
CA VAL A 31 -1.18 10.89 -1.69
C VAL A 31 -2.04 11.22 -0.47
N ASP A 32 -3.16 10.52 -0.29
CA ASP A 32 -4.09 10.72 0.82
C ASP A 32 -3.54 10.10 2.13
N LEU A 33 -2.84 8.98 2.04
CA LEU A 33 -2.08 8.43 3.18
C LEU A 33 -0.97 9.38 3.61
N LYS A 34 -0.20 9.93 2.66
CA LYS A 34 0.88 10.87 2.95
C LYS A 34 0.36 12.15 3.60
N SER A 35 -0.72 12.72 3.10
CA SER A 35 -1.31 13.94 3.68
C SER A 35 -1.84 13.71 5.11
N ARG A 36 -2.16 12.46 5.46
CA ARG A 36 -2.54 12.02 6.81
C ARG A 36 -1.36 11.69 7.73
N GLY A 37 -0.12 11.87 7.30
CA GLY A 37 1.08 11.66 8.13
C GLY A 37 1.60 10.22 8.17
N TYR A 38 1.21 9.39 7.20
CA TYR A 38 1.82 8.07 7.03
C TYR A 38 3.28 8.20 6.59
N HIS A 39 4.18 7.58 7.36
CA HIS A 39 5.62 7.61 7.11
C HIS A 39 6.06 6.48 6.17
N MET A 40 5.36 5.34 6.23
CA MET A 40 5.58 4.21 5.34
C MET A 40 4.30 3.91 4.57
N ILE A 41 4.41 3.87 3.25
CA ILE A 41 3.28 3.59 2.36
C ILE A 41 3.68 2.43 1.44
N LEU A 42 3.01 1.29 1.60
CA LEU A 42 3.17 0.10 0.76
C LEU A 42 2.42 0.33 -0.56
N GLY A 43 3.12 0.15 -1.69
CA GLY A 43 2.53 0.32 -3.03
C GLY A 43 1.91 -0.95 -3.63
N ALA A 44 2.35 -2.13 -3.20
CA ALA A 44 1.89 -3.42 -3.73
C ALA A 44 2.17 -4.55 -2.72
N THR A 45 1.54 -5.70 -2.94
CA THR A 45 1.85 -6.97 -2.27
C THR A 45 2.29 -8.02 -3.29
N ASP A 46 3.04 -9.01 -2.82
CA ASP A 46 3.60 -10.11 -3.64
C ASP A 46 2.52 -10.91 -4.36
N VAL A 47 1.43 -11.28 -3.68
CA VAL A 47 0.38 -12.16 -4.23
C VAL A 47 -0.31 -11.54 -5.46
N PRO A 48 -0.80 -10.29 -5.44
CA PRO A 48 -1.36 -9.65 -6.64
C PRO A 48 -0.34 -9.45 -7.76
N LEU A 49 0.93 -9.13 -7.43
CA LEU A 49 1.99 -9.00 -8.43
C LEU A 49 2.26 -10.32 -9.14
N PHE A 50 2.38 -11.41 -8.37
CA PHE A 50 2.55 -12.76 -8.90
C PHE A 50 1.38 -13.16 -9.78
N LYS A 51 0.14 -12.99 -9.30
CA LYS A 51 -1.08 -13.27 -10.08
C LYS A 51 -1.09 -12.49 -11.39
N LYS A 52 -0.73 -11.20 -11.36
CA LYS A 52 -0.68 -10.36 -12.56
C LYS A 52 0.35 -10.88 -13.55
N ALA A 53 1.56 -11.19 -13.09
CA ALA A 53 2.62 -11.74 -13.93
C ALA A 53 2.18 -13.05 -14.63
N VAL A 54 1.58 -13.99 -13.88
CA VAL A 54 1.08 -15.26 -14.44
C VAL A 54 -0.04 -15.06 -15.45
N VAL A 55 -1.00 -14.16 -15.17
CA VAL A 55 -2.10 -13.88 -16.10
C VAL A 55 -1.62 -13.22 -17.38
N ASP A 56 -0.67 -12.27 -17.27
CA ASP A 56 -0.11 -11.58 -18.42
C ASP A 56 0.74 -12.56 -19.27
N ASP A 57 1.47 -13.48 -18.64
CA ASP A 57 2.18 -14.58 -19.31
C ASP A 57 1.23 -15.48 -20.12
N VAL A 58 0.16 -15.99 -19.51
CA VAL A 58 -0.86 -16.81 -20.21
C VAL A 58 -1.52 -16.06 -21.37
N LYS A 59 -1.81 -14.76 -21.21
CA LYS A 59 -2.36 -13.94 -22.28
C LYS A 59 -1.39 -13.80 -23.44
N SER A 60 -0.11 -13.57 -23.15
CA SER A 60 0.93 -13.44 -24.19
C SER A 60 1.10 -14.74 -24.98
N PHE A 61 1.07 -15.89 -24.31
CA PHE A 61 1.13 -17.21 -24.96
C PHE A 61 -0.08 -17.46 -25.87
N LYS A 62 -1.29 -17.13 -25.40
CA LYS A 62 -2.52 -17.31 -26.18
C LYS A 62 -2.61 -16.37 -27.39
N LEU A 63 -2.10 -15.15 -27.28
CA LEU A 63 -2.09 -14.16 -28.36
C LEU A 63 -0.94 -14.36 -29.35
N GLY A 64 0.17 -14.99 -28.94
CA GLY A 64 1.29 -15.33 -29.80
C GLY A 64 1.17 -16.69 -30.51
N SER A 65 0.09 -17.43 -30.26
CA SER A 65 -0.19 -18.75 -30.86
C SER A 65 -1.26 -18.70 -31.96
N SER A 66 -1.42 -17.56 -32.63
CA SER A 66 -2.30 -17.36 -33.81
C SER A 66 -1.60 -16.44 -34.80
#